data_AF-A0A9E1Q954-F1
#
_entry.id   AF-A0A9E1Q954-F1
#
_cell.length_a   1.000
_cell.length_b   1.000
_cell.length_c   1.000
_cell.angle_alpha   90.00
_cell.angle_beta   90.00
_cell.angle_gamma   90.00
#
_symmetry.space_group_name_H-M   'P 1'
#
loop_
_entity.id
_entity.type
_entity.pdbx_description
1 polymer ?
#
loop_
_entity_poly.entity_id
_entity_poly.type
_entity_poly.pdbx_seq_one_letter_code
_entity_poly.pdbx_strand_id
1 'polypeptide(L)'
;MNCNRTSKKTFVYNHINEIPKTIWGELACSNHLYFTPNYLEAIEKNNDHLTFFYIVLTDTKQKAIAFASVQIITFHLDAIENDLSTIVKRA
;
A
#
# COMPACT_ATOMS: atom_id res chain seq x y z
N MET A 1 18.37 -12.61 -8.81
CA MET A 1 17.14 -12.22 -9.53
C MET A 1 17.31 -10.77 -9.97
N ASN A 2 17.45 -10.52 -11.27
CA ASN A 2 17.73 -9.18 -11.81
C ASN A 2 16.41 -8.58 -12.35
N CYS A 3 15.66 -7.90 -11.48
CA CYS A 3 14.39 -7.26 -11.84
C CYS A 3 14.63 -5.82 -12.33
N ASN A 4 15.45 -5.63 -13.37
CA ASN A 4 15.68 -4.32 -13.99
C ASN A 4 14.92 -4.15 -15.30
N ARG A 5 13.60 -4.39 -15.27
CA ARG A 5 12.68 -3.83 -16.25
C ARG A 5 11.86 -2.75 -15.57
N THR A 6 12.39 -1.53 -15.54
CA THR A 6 11.57 -0.34 -15.27
C THR A 6 10.65 -0.16 -16.47
N SER A 7 9.48 -0.78 -16.39
CA SER A 7 8.37 -0.50 -17.29
C SER A 7 8.10 1.00 -17.19
N LYS A 8 8.19 1.75 -18.30
CA LYS A 8 7.78 3.17 -18.37
C LYS A 8 6.29 3.40 -18.01
N LYS A 9 5.56 2.33 -17.67
CA LYS A 9 4.13 2.29 -17.38
C LYS A 9 3.82 2.00 -15.92
N THR A 10 4.83 2.01 -15.04
CA THR A 10 4.69 1.65 -13.63
C THR A 10 5.33 2.73 -12.77
N PHE A 11 4.55 3.31 -11.87
CA PHE A 11 5.00 4.30 -10.90
C PHE A 11 4.83 3.72 -9.50
N VAL A 12 5.85 3.91 -8.66
CA VAL A 12 5.85 3.48 -7.26
C VAL A 12 6.01 4.71 -6.39
N TYR A 13 5.13 4.85 -5.41
CA TYR A 13 5.10 5.94 -4.45
C TYR A 13 5.20 5.36 -3.04
N ASN A 14 5.93 6.02 -2.15
CA ASN A 14 6.07 5.56 -0.77
C ASN A 14 4.93 6.11 0.11
N HIS A 15 4.40 7.27 -0.26
CA HIS A 15 3.34 7.94 0.48
C HIS A 15 2.13 8.25 -0.41
N ILE A 16 0.93 8.18 0.15
CA ILE A 16 -0.31 8.42 -0.61
C ILE A 16 -0.37 9.85 -1.16
N ASN A 17 0.24 10.80 -0.46
CA ASN A 17 0.25 12.22 -0.79
C ASN A 17 1.22 12.56 -1.94
N GLU A 18 2.11 11.64 -2.32
CA GLU A 18 2.99 11.79 -3.48
C GLU A 18 2.23 11.52 -4.79
N ILE A 19 1.08 10.83 -4.74
CA ILE A 19 0.30 10.45 -5.92
C ILE A 19 -0.45 11.67 -6.46
N PRO A 20 -0.19 12.09 -7.73
CA PRO A 20 -0.88 13.22 -8.34
C PRO A 20 -2.41 13.10 -8.33
N LYS A 21 -3.09 14.21 -8.03
CA LYS A 21 -4.57 14.29 -8.03
C LYS A 21 -5.21 13.83 -9.34
N THR A 22 -4.52 14.02 -10.46
CA THR A 22 -4.98 13.58 -11.80
C THR A 22 -5.14 12.07 -11.88
N ILE A 23 -4.25 11.29 -11.25
CA ILE A 23 -4.30 9.82 -11.25
C ILE A 23 -5.59 9.33 -10.57
N TRP A 24 -5.96 9.93 -9.43
CA TRP A 24 -7.19 9.59 -8.72
C TRP A 24 -8.45 9.86 -9.54
N GLY A 25 -8.44 10.95 -10.32
CA GLY A 25 -9.51 11.26 -11.28
C GLY A 25 -9.58 10.24 -12.42
N GLU A 26 -8.45 9.84 -12.98
CA GLU A 26 -8.37 8.86 -14.08
C GLU A 26 -8.82 7.46 -13.69
N LEU A 27 -8.55 7.05 -12.44
CA LEU A 27 -8.94 5.75 -11.89
C LEU A 27 -10.39 5.70 -11.40
N ALA A 28 -11.09 6.84 -11.34
CA ALA A 28 -12.45 6.96 -10.82
C ALA A 28 -12.62 6.40 -9.39
N CYS A 29 -11.56 6.41 -8.58
CA CYS A 29 -11.57 5.89 -7.20
C CYS A 29 -12.42 6.71 -6.23
N SER A 30 -12.91 7.88 -6.64
CA SER A 30 -13.72 8.79 -5.83
C SER A 30 -14.99 8.16 -5.26
N ASN A 31 -15.53 7.13 -5.93
CA ASN A 31 -16.76 6.45 -5.51
C ASN A 31 -16.52 5.20 -4.65
N HIS A 32 -15.26 4.82 -4.43
CA HIS A 32 -14.89 3.64 -3.64
C HIS A 32 -14.39 4.07 -2.26
N LEU A 33 -15.18 3.80 -1.22
CA LEU A 33 -14.88 4.20 0.17
C LEU A 33 -13.44 3.88 0.59
N TYR A 34 -12.98 2.66 0.30
CA TYR A 34 -11.67 2.15 0.72
C TYR A 34 -10.50 2.58 -0.18
N PHE A 35 -10.76 3.21 -1.32
CA PHE A 35 -9.74 3.65 -2.28
C PHE A 35 -9.76 5.16 -2.48
N THR A 36 -10.41 5.91 -1.58
CA THR A 36 -10.27 7.36 -1.57
C THR A 36 -8.90 7.75 -1.00
N PRO A 37 -8.26 8.82 -1.52
CA PRO A 37 -6.97 9.29 -1.01
C PRO A 37 -7.01 9.59 0.50
N ASN A 38 -8.11 10.18 0.97
CA ASN A 38 -8.28 10.53 2.38
C ASN A 38 -8.36 9.29 3.29
N TYR A 39 -9.03 8.23 2.83
CA TYR A 39 -9.10 6.97 3.58
C TYR A 39 -7.72 6.32 3.67
N LEU A 40 -7.02 6.21 2.55
CA LEU A 40 -5.69 5.61 2.49
C LEU A 40 -4.67 6.42 3.32
N GLU A 41 -4.75 7.75 3.30
CA GLU A 41 -3.94 8.62 4.15
C GLU A 41 -4.20 8.42 5.64
N ALA A 42 -5.47 8.25 6.03
CA ALA A 42 -5.81 7.95 7.41
C ALA A 42 -5.25 6.59 7.84
N ILE A 43 -5.29 5.58 6.97
CA ILE A 43 -4.69 4.26 7.26
C ILE A 43 -3.17 4.38 7.41
N GLU A 44 -2.49 5.06 6.49
CA GLU A 44 -1.04 5.24 6.52
C GLU A 44 -0.59 5.96 7.81
N LYS A 45 -1.26 7.06 8.18
CA LYS A 45 -0.91 7.85 9.37
C LYS A 45 -1.14 7.15 10.69
N ASN A 46 -2.13 6.27 10.77
CA ASN A 46 -2.52 5.61 12.03
C ASN A 46 -1.92 4.21 12.19
N ASN A 47 -1.12 3.75 11.23
CA ASN A 47 -0.47 2.44 11.26
C ASN A 47 1.04 2.58 10.95
N ASP A 48 1.72 3.44 11.70
CA ASP A 48 3.15 3.76 11.57
C ASP A 48 4.10 2.54 11.70
N HIS A 49 3.66 1.49 12.38
CA HIS A 49 4.33 0.19 12.47
C HIS A 49 4.33 -0.59 11.15
N LEU A 50 3.58 -0.15 10.14
CA LEU A 50 3.53 -0.74 8.80
C LEU A 50 4.34 0.07 7.80
N THR A 51 4.96 -0.62 6.85
CA THR A 51 5.55 0.03 5.67
C THR A 51 4.54 0.04 4.54
N PHE A 52 4.26 1.21 3.98
CA PHE A 52 3.37 1.38 2.84
C PHE A 52 4.15 1.66 1.56
N PHE A 53 3.59 1.21 0.44
CA PHE A 53 3.90 1.76 -0.88
C PHE A 53 2.72 1.53 -1.81
N TYR A 54 2.67 2.33 -2.85
CA TYR A 54 1.55 2.39 -3.77
C TYR A 54 2.05 2.25 -5.21
N ILE A 55 1.35 1.44 -5.99
CA ILE A 55 1.72 1.16 -7.37
C ILE A 55 0.61 1.68 -8.28
N VAL A 56 1.00 2.48 -9.28
CA VAL A 56 0.11 2.93 -10.35
C VAL A 56 0.60 2.35 -11.67
N LEU A 57 -0.32 1.75 -12.43
CA LEU A 57 -0.06 1.33 -13.80
C LEU A 57 -0.73 2.28 -14.79
N THR A 58 -0.01 2.61 -15.86
CA THR A 58 -0.54 3.44 -16.94
C THR A 58 -0.65 2.70 -18.26
N ASP A 59 -1.56 3.14 -19.13
CA ASP A 59 -1.67 2.63 -20.49
C ASP A 59 -0.57 3.22 -21.42
N THR A 60 -0.70 2.98 -22.72
CA THR A 60 0.22 3.52 -23.74
C THR A 60 0.12 5.04 -23.92
N LYS A 61 -0.93 5.68 -23.41
CA LYS A 61 -1.17 7.13 -23.43
C LYS A 61 -0.82 7.80 -22.10
N GLN A 62 -0.17 7.06 -21.19
CA GLN A 62 0.16 7.50 -19.82
C GLN A 62 -1.06 7.78 -18.93
N LYS A 63 -2.25 7.30 -19.30
CA LYS A 63 -3.42 7.37 -18.43
C LYS A 63 -3.33 6.28 -17.37
N ALA A 64 -3.58 6.60 -16.10
CA ALA A 64 -3.69 5.62 -15.04
C ALA A 64 -4.87 4.67 -15.28
N ILE A 65 -4.61 3.36 -15.17
CA ILE A 65 -5.57 2.30 -15.42
C ILE A 65 -5.66 1.28 -14.27
N ALA A 66 -4.68 1.26 -13.37
CA ALA A 66 -4.74 0.43 -12.17
C ALA A 66 -4.00 1.08 -11.01
N PHE A 67 -4.43 0.73 -9.80
CA PHE A 67 -3.84 1.14 -8.54
C PHE A 67 -3.77 -0.07 -7.60
N ALA A 68 -2.67 -0.16 -6.86
CA ALA A 68 -2.51 -1.12 -5.76
C ALA A 68 -1.91 -0.42 -4.54
N SER A 69 -2.47 -0.73 -3.37
CA SER A 69 -1.87 -0.41 -2.07
C SER A 69 -1.18 -1.66 -1.54
N VAL A 70 0.06 -1.52 -1.11
CA VAL A 70 0.84 -2.60 -0.50
C VAL A 70 1.21 -2.19 0.90
N GLN A 71 1.02 -3.12 1.84
CA GLN A 71 1.28 -2.94 3.26
C GLN A 71 2.17 -4.08 3.71
N ILE A 72 3.33 -3.75 4.29
CA ILE A 72 4.26 -4.73 4.84
C ILE A 72 4.22 -4.62 6.36
N ILE A 73 3.98 -5.76 7.00
CA ILE A 73 4.08 -5.92 8.45
C ILE A 73 5.38 -6.66 8.75
N THR A 74 6.25 -6.06 9.56
CA THR A 74 7.46 -6.72 10.04
C THR A 74 7.16 -7.34 11.41
N PHE A 75 7.23 -8.66 11.50
CA PHE A 75 7.06 -9.38 12.76
C PHE A 75 8.41 -9.81 13.32
N HIS A 76 8.62 -9.57 14.61
CA HIS A 76 9.74 -10.13 15.35
C HIS A 76 9.30 -11.44 16.01
N LEU A 77 9.88 -12.57 15.61
CA LEU A 77 9.49 -13.90 16.09
C LEU A 77 9.59 -14.04 17.62
N ASP A 78 10.55 -13.36 18.23
CA ASP A 78 10.80 -13.38 19.68
C ASP A 78 9.60 -12.82 20.48
N ALA A 79 8.79 -11.95 19.89
CA ALA A 79 7.55 -11.47 20.50
C ALA A 79 6.40 -12.50 20.39
N ILE A 80 6.40 -13.34 19.35
CA ILE A 80 5.36 -14.35 19.10
C ILE A 80 5.46 -15.51 20.11
N GLU A 81 6.67 -15.88 20.53
CA GLU A 81 6.90 -16.96 21.50
C GLU A 81 6.29 -16.65 22.89
N ASN A 82 6.25 -15.37 23.28
CA ASN A 82 5.61 -14.93 24.52
C ASN A 82 4.07 -14.92 24.43
N ASP A 83 3.49 -14.55 23.29
CA ASP A 83 2.04 -14.54 23.10
C ASP A 83 1.46 -15.96 22.94
N LEU A 84 2.12 -16.84 22.19
CA LEU A 84 1.67 -18.24 22.08
C LEU A 84 1.80 -18.98 23.42
N SER A 85 2.89 -18.76 24.16
CA SER A 85 3.06 -19.40 25.46
C SER A 85 2.04 -18.90 26.49
N THR A 86 1.57 -17.65 26.42
CA THR A 86 0.48 -17.16 27.28
C THR A 86 -0.89 -17.68 26.87
N ILE A 87 -1.13 -17.93 25.58
CA ILE A 87 -2.37 -18.57 25.10
C ILE A 87 -2.41 -20.06 25.51
N VAL A 88 -1.31 -20.80 25.36
CA VAL A 88 -1.22 -22.23 25.73
C VAL A 88 -1.25 -22.43 27.25
N LYS A 89 -0.72 -21.49 28.05
CA LYS A 89 -0.80 -21.54 29.52
C LYS A 89 -2.19 -21.24 30.10
N ARG A 90 -3.12 -20.74 29.29
CA ARG A 90 -4.50 -20.41 29.68
C ARG A 90 -5.54 -21.46 29.24
N ALA A 91 -5.13 -22.48 28.49
CA ALA A 91 -5.94 -23.64 28.10
C ALA A 91 -5.65 -24.83 29.02
#